data_AF-A0AAU8L3C1-F1
#
_entry.id   AF-A0AAU8L3C1-F1
#
_cell.length_a   1.000
_cell.length_b   1.000
_cell.length_c   1.000
_cell.angle_alpha   90.00
_cell.angle_beta   90.00
_cell.angle_gamma   90.00
#
_symmetry.space_group_name_H-M   'P 1'
#
loop_
_entity.id
_entity.type
_entity.pdbx_description
1 polymer ?
#
loop_
_entity_poly.entity_id
_entity_poly.type
_entity_poly.pdbx_seq_one_letter_code
_entity_poly.pdbx_strand_id
1 'polypeptide(L)'
;MNSLDSLFDKIDAFFAGKKKNETYLIFFMLASVVGFIVYSYLFPITESLLKQSLRSAQETEKKLKNEQSYLASVSKDGNENFLITKIKSDIEHSKILLEKATYTNAYVDTKLKELSYLLFNDENWAKFLNSITQLAQKYAVRIKVIENKINEPSLQKIEQILSLKVDFNGPFVNTMKFMNAIEESELVVDIYELNCTGKKNIEGQLNIAVWGMKY
;
A
#
# COMPACT_ATOMS: atom_id res chain seq x y z
N MET A 1 32.52 -58.25 63.90
CA MET A 1 33.72 -57.46 64.29
C MET A 1 34.12 -56.66 63.08
N ASN A 2 34.00 -55.34 63.16
CA ASN A 2 33.96 -54.46 62.00
C ASN A 2 35.35 -54.37 61.34
N SER A 3 35.41 -54.51 60.02
CA SER A 3 36.65 -54.50 59.23
C SER A 3 37.48 -53.22 59.41
N LEU A 4 36.85 -52.11 59.80
CA LEU A 4 37.49 -50.84 60.11
C LEU A 4 38.37 -50.90 61.36
N ASP A 5 37.92 -51.58 62.43
CA ASP A 5 38.69 -51.69 63.67
C ASP A 5 40.00 -52.44 63.43
N SER A 6 39.96 -53.50 62.59
CA SER A 6 41.14 -54.25 62.19
C SER A 6 42.15 -53.48 61.32
N LEU A 7 41.70 -52.41 60.65
CA LEU A 7 42.55 -51.55 59.85
C LEU A 7 43.21 -50.48 60.72
N PHE A 8 42.45 -49.87 61.64
CA PHE A 8 43.00 -48.91 62.61
C PHE A 8 44.03 -49.57 63.54
N ASP A 9 43.77 -50.78 64.04
CA ASP A 9 44.72 -51.53 64.87
C ASP A 9 46.03 -51.85 64.11
N LYS A 10 45.93 -52.16 62.81
CA LYS A 10 47.12 -52.39 61.96
C LYS A 10 47.91 -51.13 61.68
N ILE A 11 47.23 -50.00 61.54
CA ILE A 11 47.85 -48.68 61.36
C ILE A 11 48.57 -48.29 62.66
N ASP A 12 47.93 -48.42 63.81
CA ASP A 12 48.54 -48.12 65.11
C ASP A 12 49.75 -49.02 65.39
N ALA A 13 49.66 -50.33 65.09
CA ALA A 13 50.79 -51.25 65.19
C ALA A 13 51.96 -50.88 64.27
N PHE A 14 51.67 -50.35 63.07
CA PHE A 14 52.69 -49.89 62.11
C PHE A 14 53.42 -48.62 62.58
N PHE A 15 52.74 -47.74 63.31
CA PHE A 15 53.32 -46.50 63.86
C PHE A 15 53.95 -46.66 65.26
N ALA A 16 53.61 -47.70 66.02
CA ALA A 16 54.08 -47.93 67.39
C ALA A 16 55.62 -48.09 67.54
N GLY A 17 56.31 -48.56 66.50
CA GLY A 17 57.77 -48.78 66.50
C GLY A 17 58.61 -47.71 65.78
N LYS A 18 57.98 -46.66 65.23
CA LYS A 18 58.62 -45.68 64.35
C LYS A 18 59.10 -44.46 65.13
N LYS A 19 60.24 -43.88 64.76
CA LYS A 19 60.71 -42.61 65.37
C LYS A 19 59.80 -41.47 64.93
N LYS A 20 59.61 -40.45 65.78
CA LYS A 20 58.76 -39.27 65.50
C LYS A 20 59.00 -38.66 64.11
N ASN A 21 60.26 -38.58 63.68
CA ASN A 21 60.63 -38.02 62.37
C ASN A 21 60.14 -38.87 61.18
N GLU A 22 60.09 -40.20 61.31
CA GLU A 22 59.60 -41.11 60.27
C GLU A 22 58.08 -41.04 60.12
N THR A 23 57.36 -40.87 61.23
CA THR A 23 55.91 -40.65 61.25
C THR A 23 55.55 -39.37 60.50
N TYR A 24 56.25 -38.26 60.75
CA TYR A 24 56.04 -37.01 60.00
C TYR A 24 56.31 -37.15 58.49
N LEU A 25 57.32 -37.94 58.10
CA LEU A 25 57.67 -38.17 56.69
C LEU A 25 56.58 -38.96 55.96
N ILE A 26 55.97 -39.95 56.62
CA ILE A 26 54.84 -40.71 56.08
C ILE A 26 53.60 -39.81 55.94
N PHE A 27 53.31 -38.96 56.93
CA PHE A 27 52.22 -37.98 56.83
C PHE A 27 52.46 -36.98 55.69
N PHE A 28 53.70 -36.53 55.49
CA PHE A 28 54.04 -35.61 54.40
C PHE A 28 53.87 -36.26 53.02
N MET A 29 54.26 -37.54 52.89
CA MET A 29 54.03 -38.32 51.67
C MET A 29 52.54 -38.47 51.38
N LEU A 30 51.73 -38.81 52.39
CA LEU A 30 50.28 -38.91 52.24
C LEU A 30 49.65 -37.57 51.84
N ALA A 31 50.04 -36.48 52.50
CA ALA A 31 49.59 -35.13 52.17
C ALA A 31 49.99 -34.72 50.74
N SER A 32 51.18 -35.11 50.28
CA SER A 32 51.65 -34.86 48.92
C SER A 32 50.83 -35.62 47.88
N VAL A 33 50.49 -36.90 48.16
CA VAL A 33 49.62 -37.71 47.29
C VAL A 33 48.21 -37.13 47.22
N VAL A 34 47.63 -36.74 48.36
CA VAL A 34 46.31 -36.10 48.41
C VAL A 34 46.34 -34.75 47.68
N GLY A 35 47.36 -33.93 47.92
CA GLY A 35 47.54 -32.65 47.23
C GLY A 35 47.67 -32.81 45.71
N PHE A 36 48.40 -33.83 45.26
CA PHE A 36 48.52 -34.16 43.83
C PHE A 36 47.18 -34.57 43.22
N ILE A 37 46.39 -35.40 43.91
CA ILE A 37 45.06 -35.81 43.44
C ILE A 37 44.12 -34.61 43.35
N VAL A 38 44.11 -33.73 44.36
CA VAL A 38 43.29 -32.52 44.36
C VAL A 38 43.67 -31.59 43.21
N TYR A 39 44.97 -31.35 43.01
CA TYR A 39 45.45 -30.50 41.94
C TYR A 39 45.16 -31.09 40.56
N SER A 40 45.41 -32.39 40.37
CA SER A 40 45.31 -33.04 39.07
C SER A 40 43.87 -33.32 38.63
N TYR A 41 42.96 -33.59 39.57
CA TYR A 41 41.59 -34.01 39.23
C TYR A 41 40.52 -32.99 39.64
N LEU A 42 40.59 -32.42 40.85
CA LEU A 42 39.52 -31.52 41.32
C LEU A 42 39.65 -30.10 40.75
N PHE A 43 40.86 -29.58 40.66
CA PHE A 43 41.11 -28.23 40.16
C PHE A 43 40.61 -27.99 38.71
N PRO A 44 40.96 -28.82 37.71
CA PRO A 44 40.52 -28.59 36.33
C PRO A 44 39.00 -28.72 36.16
N ILE A 45 38.37 -29.64 36.89
CA ILE A 45 36.90 -29.81 36.87
C ILE A 45 36.24 -28.55 37.43
N THR A 46 36.69 -28.08 38.59
CA THR A 46 36.13 -26.90 39.26
C THR A 46 36.30 -25.64 38.42
N GLU A 47 37.47 -25.45 37.81
CA GLU A 47 37.74 -24.30 36.93
C GLU A 47 36.84 -24.33 35.68
N SER A 48 36.65 -25.50 35.07
CA SER A 48 35.79 -25.64 33.90
C SER A 48 34.32 -25.33 34.21
N LEU A 49 33.80 -25.83 35.33
CA LEU A 49 32.43 -25.59 35.78
C LEU A 49 32.20 -24.12 36.15
N LEU A 50 33.16 -23.50 36.85
CA LEU A 50 33.10 -22.09 37.19
C LEU A 50 33.08 -21.21 35.92
N LYS A 51 33.97 -21.50 34.97
CA LYS A 51 34.06 -20.76 33.69
C LYS A 51 32.81 -20.95 32.83
N GLN A 52 32.22 -22.14 32.85
CA GLN A 52 30.98 -22.42 32.13
C GLN A 52 29.80 -21.66 32.76
N SER A 53 29.68 -21.68 34.09
CA SER A 53 28.68 -20.90 34.83
C SER A 53 28.79 -19.39 34.57
N LEU A 54 30.02 -18.86 34.62
CA LEU A 54 30.29 -17.44 34.31
C LEU A 54 29.90 -17.08 32.86
N ARG A 55 30.22 -17.95 31.89
CA ARG A 55 29.83 -17.73 30.49
C ARG A 55 28.32 -17.74 30.31
N SER A 56 27.62 -18.71 30.91
CA SER A 56 26.16 -18.78 30.84
C SER A 56 25.48 -17.57 31.48
N ALA A 57 26.00 -17.09 32.62
CA ALA A 57 25.51 -15.88 33.26
C ALA A 57 25.73 -14.64 32.37
N GLN A 58 26.92 -14.48 31.79
CA GLN A 58 27.24 -13.38 30.88
C GLN A 58 26.40 -13.42 29.59
N GLU A 59 26.19 -14.60 29.00
CA GLU A 59 25.33 -14.75 27.83
C GLU A 59 23.87 -14.39 28.14
N THR A 60 23.38 -14.77 29.32
CA THR A 60 22.01 -14.44 29.76
C THR A 60 21.87 -12.94 29.99
N GLU A 61 22.85 -12.30 30.66
CA GLU A 61 22.86 -10.84 30.84
C GLU A 61 22.88 -10.12 29.48
N LYS A 62 23.69 -10.62 28.53
CA LYS A 62 23.77 -10.04 27.18
C LYS A 62 22.45 -10.18 26.42
N LYS A 63 21.78 -11.34 26.50
CA LYS A 63 20.46 -11.55 25.89
C LYS A 63 19.41 -10.61 26.49
N LEU A 64 19.37 -10.49 27.81
CA LEU A 64 18.45 -9.59 28.52
C LEU A 64 18.68 -8.12 28.12
N LYS A 65 19.94 -7.65 28.08
CA LYS A 65 20.26 -6.29 27.61
C LYS A 65 19.85 -6.05 26.16
N ASN A 66 20.05 -7.04 25.28
CA ASN A 66 19.65 -6.93 23.88
C ASN A 66 18.14 -6.86 23.73
N GLU A 67 17.39 -7.71 24.44
CA GLU A 67 15.92 -7.68 24.45
C GLU A 67 15.40 -6.36 25.04
N GLN A 68 15.97 -5.89 26.14
CA GLN A 68 15.58 -4.62 26.76
C GLN A 68 15.91 -3.42 25.86
N SER A 69 17.03 -3.46 25.13
CA SER A 69 17.38 -2.42 24.14
C SER A 69 16.45 -2.47 22.92
N TYR A 70 16.07 -3.67 22.47
CA TYR A 70 15.08 -3.83 21.41
C TYR A 70 13.72 -3.26 21.84
N LEU A 71 13.22 -3.65 23.02
CA LEU A 71 11.98 -3.12 23.62
C LEU A 71 12.02 -1.61 23.77
N ALA A 72 13.13 -1.05 24.28
CA ALA A 72 13.33 0.39 24.37
C ALA A 72 13.33 1.08 22.99
N SER A 73 13.88 0.45 21.95
CA SER A 73 13.89 1.00 20.59
C SER A 73 12.53 0.97 19.90
N VAL A 74 11.64 0.06 20.30
CA VAL A 74 10.28 -0.09 19.72
C VAL A 74 9.19 0.58 20.56
N SER A 75 9.48 0.88 21.83
CA SER A 75 8.61 1.61 22.74
C SER A 75 8.87 3.12 22.70
N LYS A 76 7.82 3.94 22.80
CA LYS A 76 7.92 5.38 23.05
C LYS A 76 7.19 5.66 24.37
N ASP A 77 7.82 6.40 25.28
CA ASP A 77 7.29 6.74 26.62
C ASP A 77 6.86 5.54 27.48
N GLY A 78 7.57 4.40 27.39
CA GLY A 78 7.34 3.22 28.23
C GLY A 78 6.19 2.30 27.78
N ASN A 79 5.60 2.54 26.61
CA ASN A 79 4.57 1.65 26.05
C ASN A 79 5.19 0.71 25.01
N GLU A 80 5.44 -0.54 25.42
CA GLU A 80 5.99 -1.62 24.57
C GLU A 80 5.11 -1.91 23.33
N ASN A 81 3.82 -1.59 23.37
CA ASN A 81 2.86 -1.81 22.29
C ASN A 81 2.65 -0.59 21.38
N PHE A 82 3.45 0.48 21.54
CA PHE A 82 3.26 1.73 20.78
C PHE A 82 3.34 1.51 19.26
N LEU A 83 4.39 0.83 18.78
CA LEU A 83 4.55 0.55 17.35
C LEU A 83 3.44 -0.36 16.80
N ILE A 84 3.02 -1.37 17.58
CA ILE A 84 1.92 -2.26 17.19
C ILE A 84 0.62 -1.48 17.07
N THR A 85 0.34 -0.59 18.02
CA THR A 85 -0.87 0.25 18.03
C THR A 85 -0.85 1.24 16.86
N LYS A 86 0.31 1.86 16.60
CA LYS A 86 0.50 2.75 15.45
C LYS A 86 0.25 2.03 14.13
N ILE A 87 0.89 0.87 13.92
CA ILE A 87 0.72 0.07 12.70
C ILE A 87 -0.75 -0.37 12.53
N LYS A 88 -1.42 -0.79 13.61
CA LYS A 88 -2.85 -1.11 13.57
C LYS A 88 -3.70 0.08 13.14
N SER A 89 -3.43 1.27 13.71
CA SER A 89 -4.11 2.51 13.33
C SER A 89 -3.87 2.87 11.86
N ASP A 90 -2.63 2.73 11.39
CA ASP A 90 -2.26 3.01 10.00
C ASP A 90 -2.97 2.03 9.04
N ILE A 91 -3.09 0.76 9.41
CA ILE A 91 -3.85 -0.25 8.65
C ILE A 91 -5.33 0.10 8.58
N GLU A 92 -5.96 0.43 9.72
CA GLU A 92 -7.39 0.78 9.73
C GLU A 92 -7.66 2.06 8.93
N HIS A 93 -6.80 3.08 9.05
CA HIS A 93 -6.90 4.28 8.22
C HIS A 93 -6.73 3.95 6.73
N SER A 94 -5.79 3.08 6.38
CA SER A 94 -5.58 2.66 4.99
C SER A 94 -6.78 1.90 4.41
N LYS A 95 -7.46 1.07 5.21
CA LYS A 95 -8.71 0.41 4.81
C LYS A 95 -9.82 1.41 4.52
N ILE A 96 -10.00 2.41 5.40
CA ILE A 96 -11.00 3.48 5.20
C ILE A 96 -10.71 4.27 3.92
N LEU A 97 -9.44 4.60 3.67
CA LEU A 97 -9.04 5.27 2.43
C LEU A 97 -9.33 4.42 1.19
N LEU A 98 -9.04 3.12 1.24
CA LEU A 98 -9.31 2.19 0.14
C LEU A 98 -10.81 2.07 -0.14
N GLU A 99 -11.63 1.94 0.91
CA GLU A 99 -13.09 1.89 0.78
C GLU A 99 -13.62 3.18 0.16
N LYS A 100 -13.17 4.34 0.63
CA LYS A 100 -13.53 5.64 0.08
C LYS A 100 -13.11 5.78 -1.38
N ALA A 101 -11.91 5.36 -1.74
CA ALA A 101 -11.43 5.39 -3.12
C ALA A 101 -12.26 4.46 -4.02
N THR A 102 -12.57 3.25 -3.54
CA THR A 102 -13.40 2.28 -4.26
C THR A 102 -14.80 2.82 -4.50
N TYR A 103 -15.42 3.40 -3.46
CA TYR A 103 -16.71 4.05 -3.57
C TYR A 103 -16.68 5.24 -4.54
N THR A 104 -15.64 6.08 -4.45
CA THR A 104 -15.49 7.24 -5.34
C THR A 104 -15.34 6.80 -6.80
N ASN A 105 -14.54 5.77 -7.07
CA ASN A 105 -14.38 5.21 -8.40
C ASN A 105 -15.70 4.65 -8.94
N ALA A 106 -16.44 3.89 -8.12
CA ALA A 106 -17.74 3.36 -8.51
C ALA A 106 -18.78 4.47 -8.76
N TYR A 107 -18.76 5.52 -7.94
CA TYR A 107 -19.61 6.70 -8.11
C TYR A 107 -19.27 7.43 -9.40
N VAL A 108 -17.99 7.69 -9.68
CA VAL A 108 -17.54 8.32 -10.93
C VAL A 108 -17.93 7.46 -12.13
N ASP A 109 -17.68 6.15 -12.11
CA ASP A 109 -18.08 5.22 -13.18
C ASP A 109 -19.61 5.25 -13.41
N THR A 110 -20.40 5.24 -12.33
CA THR A 110 -21.87 5.34 -12.43
C THR A 110 -22.30 6.67 -13.05
N LYS A 111 -21.72 7.79 -12.61
CA LYS A 111 -22.02 9.12 -13.17
C LYS A 111 -21.58 9.24 -14.62
N LEU A 112 -20.46 8.64 -15.01
CA LEU A 112 -20.03 8.58 -16.40
C LEU A 112 -20.97 7.73 -17.26
N LYS A 113 -21.51 6.62 -16.72
CA LYS A 113 -22.55 5.81 -17.39
C LYS A 113 -23.88 6.54 -17.52
N GLU A 114 -24.28 7.31 -16.51
CA GLU A 114 -25.43 8.22 -16.62
C GLU A 114 -25.20 9.28 -17.71
N LEU A 115 -23.96 9.76 -17.85
CA LEU A 115 -23.53 10.68 -18.91
C LEU A 115 -23.16 9.96 -20.22
N SER A 116 -23.56 8.69 -20.40
CA SER A 116 -23.18 7.89 -21.58
C SER A 116 -23.66 8.45 -22.91
N TYR A 117 -24.64 9.35 -22.91
CA TYR A 117 -25.04 10.12 -24.09
C TYR A 117 -23.93 11.07 -24.59
N LEU A 118 -23.02 11.51 -23.71
CA LEU A 118 -21.82 12.29 -24.04
C LEU A 118 -20.63 11.40 -24.48
N LEU A 119 -20.75 10.08 -24.31
CA LEU A 119 -19.74 9.14 -24.76
C LEU A 119 -19.88 8.95 -26.27
N PHE A 120 -18.76 9.06 -26.97
CA PHE A 120 -18.69 8.92 -28.42
C PHE A 120 -19.24 7.56 -28.88
N ASN A 121 -20.37 7.57 -29.60
CA ASN A 121 -20.98 6.40 -30.24
C ASN A 121 -21.54 6.82 -31.61
N ASP A 122 -21.18 6.08 -32.67
CA ASP A 122 -21.63 6.31 -34.05
C ASP A 122 -23.17 6.33 -34.17
N GLU A 123 -23.89 5.56 -33.34
CA GLU A 123 -25.36 5.55 -33.32
C GLU A 123 -25.94 6.87 -32.80
N ASN A 124 -25.35 7.43 -31.74
CA ASN A 124 -25.78 8.69 -31.14
C ASN A 124 -25.51 9.87 -32.08
N TRP A 125 -24.38 9.84 -32.81
CA TRP A 125 -24.07 10.81 -33.85
C TRP A 125 -25.08 10.78 -35.00
N ALA A 126 -25.42 9.59 -35.51
CA ALA A 126 -26.39 9.46 -36.60
C ALA A 126 -27.78 9.97 -36.17
N LYS A 127 -28.17 9.70 -34.92
CA LYS A 127 -29.39 10.26 -34.31
C LYS A 127 -29.35 11.78 -34.21
N PHE A 128 -28.21 12.37 -33.85
CA PHE A 128 -28.05 13.83 -33.79
C PHE A 128 -28.10 14.49 -35.18
N LEU A 129 -27.42 13.94 -36.18
CA LEU A 129 -27.56 14.44 -37.55
C LEU A 129 -29.00 14.37 -38.04
N ASN A 130 -29.69 13.27 -37.75
CA ASN A 130 -31.10 13.12 -38.08
C ASN A 130 -31.95 14.16 -37.34
N SER A 131 -31.68 14.44 -36.06
CA SER A 131 -32.40 15.47 -35.30
C SER A 131 -32.22 16.87 -35.92
N ILE A 132 -31.03 17.24 -36.38
CA ILE A 132 -30.80 18.50 -37.11
C ILE A 132 -31.72 18.60 -38.34
N THR A 133 -31.81 17.53 -39.14
CA THR A 133 -32.68 17.54 -40.33
C THR A 133 -34.17 17.61 -39.97
N GLN A 134 -34.60 16.93 -38.90
CA GLN A 134 -35.97 16.98 -38.40
C GLN A 134 -36.33 18.36 -37.84
N LEU A 135 -35.42 19.00 -37.10
CA LEU A 135 -35.60 20.36 -36.58
C LEU A 135 -35.69 21.36 -37.74
N ALA A 136 -34.84 21.22 -38.76
CA ALA A 136 -34.90 22.07 -39.94
C ALA A 136 -36.25 21.94 -40.65
N GLN A 137 -36.76 20.71 -40.81
CA GLN A 137 -38.09 20.47 -41.37
C GLN A 137 -39.19 21.09 -40.49
N LYS A 138 -39.15 20.88 -39.17
CA LYS A 138 -40.13 21.39 -38.20
C LYS A 138 -40.24 22.91 -38.24
N TYR A 139 -39.11 23.60 -38.37
CA TYR A 139 -39.06 25.06 -38.43
C TYR A 139 -39.05 25.60 -39.87
N ALA A 140 -39.28 24.77 -40.90
CA ALA A 140 -39.25 25.20 -42.31
C ALA A 140 -37.95 25.93 -42.71
N VAL A 141 -36.82 25.48 -42.17
CA VAL A 141 -35.47 25.85 -42.58
C VAL A 141 -34.99 24.82 -43.59
N ARG A 142 -34.50 25.28 -44.74
CA ARG A 142 -33.99 24.40 -45.80
C ARG A 142 -32.49 24.25 -45.65
N ILE A 143 -32.02 23.05 -45.38
CA ILE A 143 -30.58 22.73 -45.37
C ILE A 143 -30.13 22.49 -46.81
N LYS A 144 -29.03 23.12 -47.20
CA LYS A 144 -28.38 22.96 -48.51
C LYS A 144 -27.25 21.93 -48.44
N VAL A 145 -26.42 22.04 -47.42
CA VAL A 145 -25.23 21.21 -47.22
C VAL A 145 -25.06 20.94 -45.72
N ILE A 146 -24.67 19.71 -45.39
CA ILE A 146 -24.12 19.36 -44.08
C ILE A 146 -22.76 18.71 -44.35
N GLU A 147 -21.68 19.38 -43.95
CA GLU A 147 -20.35 18.79 -43.90
C GLU A 147 -20.11 18.30 -42.47
N ASN A 148 -19.59 17.09 -42.30
CA ASN A 148 -19.23 16.54 -41.00
C ASN A 148 -17.75 16.16 -40.95
N LYS A 149 -17.11 16.44 -39.82
CA LYS A 149 -15.77 15.98 -39.50
C LYS A 149 -15.78 15.37 -38.11
N ILE A 150 -15.39 14.10 -38.03
CA ILE A 150 -15.19 13.39 -36.77
C ILE A 150 -13.72 13.54 -36.38
N ASN A 151 -13.48 13.95 -35.13
CA ASN A 151 -12.14 13.94 -34.56
C ASN A 151 -12.03 12.72 -33.65
N GLU A 152 -10.95 11.95 -33.78
CA GLU A 152 -10.70 10.85 -32.84
C GLU A 152 -10.38 11.41 -31.45
N PRO A 153 -11.22 11.16 -30.43
CA PRO A 153 -11.01 11.74 -29.12
C PRO A 153 -9.92 10.99 -28.35
N SER A 154 -9.16 11.72 -27.53
CA SER A 154 -8.24 11.13 -26.57
C SER A 154 -9.00 10.40 -25.45
N LEU A 155 -8.40 9.34 -24.89
CA LEU A 155 -8.97 8.64 -23.73
C LEU A 155 -9.11 9.60 -22.54
N GLN A 156 -10.29 9.57 -21.90
CA GLN A 156 -10.60 10.29 -20.65
C GLN A 156 -10.45 11.83 -20.73
N LYS A 157 -10.56 12.43 -21.92
CA LYS A 157 -10.59 13.89 -22.10
C LYS A 157 -11.87 14.34 -22.78
N ILE A 158 -12.40 15.47 -22.31
CA ILE A 158 -13.51 16.18 -22.96
C ILE A 158 -12.91 17.00 -24.10
N GLU A 159 -13.22 16.62 -25.32
CA GLU A 159 -12.70 17.25 -26.53
C GLU A 159 -13.82 17.41 -27.57
N GLN A 160 -13.58 18.23 -28.59
CA GLN A 160 -14.52 18.38 -29.71
C GLN A 160 -14.47 17.11 -30.56
N ILE A 161 -15.51 16.29 -30.44
CA ILE A 161 -15.60 14.99 -31.11
C ILE A 161 -16.19 15.09 -32.53
N LEU A 162 -16.99 16.12 -32.77
CA LEU A 162 -17.64 16.36 -34.05
C LEU A 162 -17.63 17.86 -34.37
N SER A 163 -17.31 18.17 -35.61
CA SER A 163 -17.54 19.47 -36.22
C SER A 163 -18.55 19.29 -37.35
N LEU A 164 -19.62 20.06 -37.33
CA LEU A 164 -20.55 20.15 -38.45
C LEU A 164 -20.52 21.55 -39.02
N LYS A 165 -20.72 21.64 -40.33
CA LYS A 165 -20.94 22.90 -41.02
C LYS A 165 -22.24 22.78 -41.81
N VAL A 166 -23.16 23.67 -41.53
CA VAL A 166 -24.53 23.63 -42.06
C VAL A 166 -24.81 24.89 -42.84
N ASP A 167 -25.05 24.71 -44.14
CA ASP A 167 -25.53 25.77 -45.01
C ASP A 167 -27.06 25.72 -45.07
N PHE A 168 -27.73 26.84 -44.80
CA PHE A 168 -29.18 26.89 -44.66
C PHE A 168 -29.82 28.11 -45.34
N ASN A 169 -31.12 27.99 -45.60
CA ASN A 169 -31.97 29.09 -46.03
C ASN A 169 -33.34 29.01 -45.33
N GLY A 170 -33.79 30.11 -44.73
CA GLY A 170 -35.11 30.16 -44.09
C GLY A 170 -35.52 31.56 -43.61
N PRO A 171 -36.78 31.71 -43.17
CA PRO A 171 -37.24 32.93 -42.51
C PRO A 171 -36.49 33.17 -41.20
N PHE A 172 -36.17 34.43 -40.87
CA PHE A 172 -35.33 34.76 -39.71
C PHE A 172 -35.82 34.14 -38.39
N VAL A 173 -37.09 34.32 -38.07
CA VAL A 173 -37.70 33.83 -36.82
C VAL A 173 -37.59 32.30 -36.72
N ASN A 174 -37.72 31.62 -37.84
CA ASN A 174 -37.67 30.16 -37.91
C ASN A 174 -36.24 29.64 -37.79
N THR A 175 -35.28 30.31 -38.42
CA THR A 175 -33.85 30.03 -38.26
C THR A 175 -33.42 30.19 -36.81
N MET A 176 -33.85 31.25 -36.11
CA MET A 176 -33.51 31.43 -34.69
C MET A 176 -34.09 30.31 -33.82
N LYS A 177 -35.34 29.88 -34.06
CA LYS A 177 -35.96 28.75 -33.36
C LYS A 177 -35.24 27.43 -33.64
N PHE A 178 -34.80 27.24 -34.87
CA PHE A 178 -34.00 26.08 -35.28
C PHE A 178 -32.66 26.03 -34.56
N MET A 179 -31.93 27.15 -34.51
CA MET A 179 -30.65 27.24 -33.80
C MET A 179 -30.82 27.00 -32.29
N ASN A 180 -31.81 27.64 -31.66
CA ASN A 180 -32.08 27.44 -30.24
C ASN A 180 -32.41 25.98 -29.91
N ALA A 181 -33.20 25.32 -30.76
CA ALA A 181 -33.53 23.90 -30.56
C ALA A 181 -32.33 22.95 -30.76
N ILE A 182 -31.30 23.36 -31.52
CA ILE A 182 -30.04 22.62 -31.64
C ILE A 182 -29.21 22.77 -30.37
N GLU A 183 -29.12 23.98 -29.81
CA GLU A 183 -28.37 24.24 -28.56
C GLU A 183 -29.05 23.60 -27.34
N GLU A 184 -30.38 23.48 -27.34
CA GLU A 184 -31.16 22.77 -26.30
C GLU A 184 -31.11 21.24 -26.42
N SER A 185 -30.28 20.67 -27.32
CA SER A 185 -30.18 19.22 -27.47
C SER A 185 -29.60 18.55 -26.21
N GLU A 186 -29.83 17.24 -26.06
CA GLU A 186 -29.25 16.46 -24.96
C GLU A 186 -27.71 16.42 -25.01
N LEU A 187 -27.10 16.64 -26.18
CA LEU A 187 -25.65 16.68 -26.33
C LEU A 187 -25.11 18.06 -25.94
N VAL A 188 -23.84 18.11 -25.48
CA VAL A 188 -23.15 19.39 -25.28
C VAL A 188 -22.76 19.93 -26.65
N VAL A 189 -23.51 20.93 -27.11
CA VAL A 189 -23.42 21.48 -28.47
C VAL A 189 -23.24 22.99 -28.40
N ASP A 190 -22.28 23.50 -29.17
CA ASP A 190 -22.09 24.94 -29.37
C ASP A 190 -22.23 25.31 -30.85
N ILE A 191 -22.98 26.38 -31.13
CA ILE A 191 -23.00 26.99 -32.46
C ILE A 191 -21.98 28.14 -32.51
N TYR A 192 -21.11 28.12 -33.51
CA TYR A 192 -20.08 29.14 -33.70
C TYR A 192 -19.96 29.56 -35.17
N GLU A 193 -19.30 30.71 -35.40
CA GLU A 193 -19.04 31.25 -36.74
C GLU A 193 -20.29 31.35 -37.65
N LEU A 194 -21.36 31.95 -37.12
CA LEU A 194 -22.57 32.23 -37.88
C LEU A 194 -22.33 33.34 -38.92
N ASN A 195 -22.38 32.99 -40.19
CA ASN A 195 -22.35 33.92 -41.31
C ASN A 195 -23.72 33.97 -41.97
N CYS A 196 -24.38 35.13 -41.94
CA CYS A 196 -25.73 35.30 -42.47
C CYS A 196 -25.79 36.47 -43.46
N THR A 197 -26.48 36.26 -44.57
CA THR A 197 -26.85 37.29 -45.52
C THR A 197 -28.37 37.30 -45.71
N GLY A 198 -28.96 38.48 -45.83
CA GLY A 198 -30.41 38.62 -45.88
C GLY A 198 -30.85 39.59 -46.97
N LYS A 199 -31.75 39.13 -47.86
CA LYS A 199 -32.56 40.00 -48.73
C LYS A 199 -34.07 39.83 -48.52
N LYS A 200 -34.53 38.59 -48.28
CA LYS A 200 -35.95 38.27 -47.99
C LYS A 200 -36.05 37.08 -47.02
N ASN A 201 -35.28 36.04 -47.28
CA ASN A 201 -34.93 34.99 -46.31
C ASN A 201 -33.49 35.20 -45.84
N ILE A 202 -33.13 34.61 -44.69
CA ILE A 202 -31.73 34.44 -44.31
C ILE A 202 -31.16 33.30 -45.14
N GLU A 203 -30.06 33.57 -45.82
CA GLU A 203 -29.14 32.56 -46.29
C GLU A 203 -27.88 32.64 -45.45
N GLY A 204 -27.50 31.52 -44.84
CA GLY A 204 -26.39 31.53 -43.92
C GLY A 204 -25.70 30.18 -43.77
N GLN A 205 -24.58 30.25 -43.10
CA GLN A 205 -23.73 29.13 -42.72
C GLN A 205 -23.48 29.22 -41.23
N LEU A 206 -23.52 28.09 -40.56
CA LEU A 206 -23.13 27.97 -39.16
C LEU A 206 -22.26 26.74 -38.96
N ASN A 207 -21.38 26.80 -37.98
CA ASN A 207 -20.61 25.66 -37.52
C ASN A 207 -21.18 25.17 -36.18
N ILE A 208 -21.18 23.87 -35.98
CA ILE A 208 -21.66 23.21 -34.76
C ILE A 208 -20.52 22.37 -34.21
N ALA A 209 -20.11 22.64 -32.98
CA ALA A 209 -19.19 21.80 -32.22
C ALA A 209 -20.00 20.89 -31.30
N VAL A 210 -19.75 19.59 -31.37
CA VAL A 210 -20.26 18.64 -30.37
C VAL A 210 -19.10 18.19 -29.51
N TRP A 211 -19.27 18.33 -28.21
CA TRP A 211 -18.30 17.95 -27.21
C TRP A 211 -18.65 16.59 -26.61
N GLY A 212 -17.63 15.78 -26.38
CA GLY A 212 -17.81 14.47 -25.78
C GLY A 212 -16.48 13.90 -25.28
N MET A 213 -16.54 12.68 -24.77
CA MET A 213 -15.37 11.99 -24.22
C MET A 213 -15.33 10.55 -24.73
N LYS A 214 -14.12 10.04 -24.99
CA LYS A 214 -13.88 8.62 -25.24
C LYS A 214 -13.45 7.95 -23.94
N TYR A 215 -14.13 6.87 -23.57
CA TYR A 215 -13.81 6.04 -22.42
C TYR A 215 -13.03 4.80 -22.86
#